data_AF-A0AAE8T6Q2-F1
#
_entry.id   AF-A0AAE8T6Q2-F1
#
_cell.length_a   1.000
_cell.length_b   1.000
_cell.length_c   1.000
_cell.angle_alpha   90.00
_cell.angle_beta   90.00
_cell.angle_gamma   90.00
#
_symmetry.space_group_name_H-M   'P 1'
#
loop_
_entity.id
_entity.type
_entity.pdbx_description
1 polymer ?
#
loop_
_entity_poly.entity_id
_entity_poly.type
_entity_poly.pdbx_seq_one_letter_code
_entity_poly.pdbx_strand_id
1 'polypeptide(L)' 'MYPGALVTLNMRELDRLKVIRAVVDTGLKPDRAAERLKLTTRQIRRLVARLRKHGAAGLVSGHRAKPGNK' A
#
# COMPACT_ATOMS: atom_id res chain seq x y z
N MET A 1 7.82 11.13 15.16
CA MET A 1 7.15 9.81 15.35
C MET A 1 5.65 10.09 15.27
N TYR A 2 4.89 9.50 14.35
CA TYR A 2 3.43 9.74 14.34
C TYR A 2 2.84 8.99 15.54
N PRO A 3 2.18 9.68 16.51
CA PRO A 3 1.41 9.00 17.55
C PRO A 3 0.39 8.08 16.86
N GLY A 4 0.13 6.91 17.45
CA GLY A 4 -0.58 5.80 16.82
C GLY A 4 -1.94 6.18 16.22
N ALA A 5 -1.93 6.62 14.96
CA ALA A 5 -3.15 6.93 14.22
C ALA A 5 -3.78 5.62 13.76
N LEU A 6 -5.03 5.38 14.19
CA LEU A 6 -5.81 4.25 13.73
C LEU A 6 -6.21 4.45 12.26
N VAL A 7 -5.93 3.46 11.42
CA VAL A 7 -6.29 3.47 10.00
C VAL A 7 -7.19 2.28 9.70
N THR A 8 -8.39 2.55 9.18
CA THR A 8 -9.34 1.49 8.79
C THR A 8 -9.04 0.98 7.40
N LEU A 9 -8.50 -0.23 7.30
CA LEU A 9 -8.19 -0.92 6.05
C LEU A 9 -9.26 -1.97 5.74
N ASN A 10 -9.58 -2.17 4.47
CA ASN A 10 -10.30 -3.38 4.06
C ASN A 10 -9.30 -4.53 3.88
N MET A 11 -9.79 -5.75 3.68
CA MET A 11 -8.93 -6.93 3.53
C MET A 11 -7.91 -6.80 2.38
N ARG A 12 -8.28 -6.17 1.25
CA ARG A 12 -7.37 -5.96 0.12
C ARG A 12 -6.26 -4.95 0.44
N GLU A 13 -6.60 -3.89 1.16
CA GLU A 13 -5.65 -2.86 1.58
C GLU A 13 -4.74 -3.35 2.71
N LEU A 14 -5.26 -4.21 3.59
CA LEU A 14 -4.46 -4.90 4.60
C LEU A 14 -3.45 -5.86 3.96
N ASP A 15 -3.87 -6.65 2.97
CA ASP A 15 -2.97 -7.53 2.20
C ASP A 15 -1.88 -6.72 1.47
N ARG A 16 -2.28 -5.63 0.81
CA ARG A 16 -1.35 -4.66 0.23
C ARG A 16 -0.36 -4.11 1.26
N LEU A 17 -0.82 -3.74 2.46
CA LEU A 17 0.06 -3.26 3.52
C LEU A 17 1.09 -4.31 3.89
N LYS A 18 0.69 -5.57 4.11
CA LYS A 18 1.61 -6.66 4.46
C LYS A 18 2.68 -6.86 3.38
N VAL A 19 2.28 -6.94 2.12
CA VAL A 19 3.22 -7.16 1.01
C VAL A 19 4.17 -5.98 0.83
N ILE A 20 3.67 -4.73 0.86
CA ILE A 20 4.51 -3.54 0.69
C ILE A 20 5.44 -3.35 1.88
N ARG A 21 5.00 -3.71 3.10
CA ARG A 21 5.86 -3.71 4.28
C ARG A 21 7.01 -4.71 4.14
N ALA A 22 6.77 -5.91 3.61
CA ALA A 22 7.83 -6.87 3.33
C ALA A 22 8.86 -6.35 2.29
N VAL A 23 8.43 -5.54 1.31
CA VAL A 23 9.37 -4.90 0.38
C VAL A 23 10.31 -3.92 1.11
N VAL A 24 9.80 -3.18 2.09
CA VAL A 24 10.57 -2.17 2.83
C VAL A 24 11.43 -2.77 3.93
N ASP A 25 10.85 -3.67 4.74
CA ASP A 25 11.46 -4.14 5.99
C ASP A 25 12.31 -5.40 5.76
N THR A 26 11.89 -6.29 4.86
CA THR A 26 12.55 -7.59 4.64
C THR A 26 13.24 -7.68 3.29
N GLY A 27 13.24 -6.61 2.49
CA GLY A 27 13.87 -6.58 1.17
C GLY A 27 13.19 -7.46 0.11
N LEU A 28 11.88 -7.73 0.23
CA LEU A 28 11.15 -8.47 -0.80
C LEU A 28 11.29 -7.76 -2.16
N LYS A 29 11.71 -8.50 -3.20
CA LYS A 29 11.89 -7.94 -4.54
C LYS A 29 10.58 -7.33 -5.07
N PRO A 30 10.59 -6.11 -5.63
CA PRO A 30 9.39 -5.47 -6.18
C PRO A 30 8.63 -6.31 -7.20
N ASP A 31 9.34 -7.14 -7.98
CA ASP A 31 8.73 -8.01 -9.00
C ASP A 31 7.87 -9.10 -8.36
N ARG A 32 8.34 -9.69 -7.26
CA ARG A 32 7.56 -10.67 -6.48
C ARG A 32 6.36 -10.04 -5.80
N ALA A 33 6.49 -8.81 -5.31
CA ALA A 33 5.37 -8.06 -4.75
C ALA A 33 4.32 -7.71 -5.82
N ALA A 34 4.78 -7.36 -7.03
CA ALA A 34 3.94 -7.10 -8.20
C ALA A 34 3.11 -8.34 -8.58
N GLU A 35 3.73 -9.52 -8.64
CA GLU A 35 3.03 -10.80 -8.86
C GLU A 35 1.94 -11.04 -7.81
N ARG A 36 2.27 -10.94 -6.51
CA ARG A 36 1.32 -11.20 -5.41
C ARG A 36 0.12 -10.26 -5.43
N LEU A 37 0.36 -8.97 -5.69
CA LEU A 37 -0.70 -7.96 -5.68
C LEU A 37 -1.39 -7.80 -7.04
N LYS A 38 -0.95 -8.53 -8.07
CA LYS A 38 -1.39 -8.36 -9.47
C LYS A 38 -1.28 -6.91 -9.93
N LEU A 39 -0.13 -6.29 -9.63
CA LEU A 39 0.21 -4.90 -9.95
C LEU A 39 1.49 -4.85 -10.78
N THR A 40 1.74 -3.70 -11.40
CA THR A 40 3.04 -3.42 -12.03
C THR A 40 4.09 -3.03 -11.00
N THR A 41 5.36 -3.30 -11.30
CA THR A 41 6.51 -2.88 -10.47
C THR A 41 6.53 -1.37 -10.21
N ARG A 42 6.09 -0.56 -11.19
CA ARG A 42 5.89 0.89 -11.05
C ARG A 42 4.86 1.23 -9.98
N GLN A 43 3.72 0.51 -9.94
CA GLN A 43 2.72 0.68 -8.90
C GLN A 43 3.27 0.28 -7.53
N ILE A 44 4.04 -0.82 -7.45
CA ILE A 44 4.72 -1.22 -6.20
C ILE A 44 5.64 -0.10 -5.69
N ARG A 45 6.51 0.45 -6.55
CA ARG A 45 7.40 1.58 -6.18
C ARG A 45 6.62 2.80 -5.69
N ARG A 46 5.50 3.14 -6.34
CA ARG A 46 4.61 4.22 -5.88
C ARG A 46 4.02 3.94 -4.50
N LEU A 47 3.59 2.70 -4.23
CA LEU A 47 3.05 2.32 -2.93
C LEU A 47 4.11 2.35 -1.83
N VAL A 48 5.34 1.90 -2.12
CA VAL A 48 6.48 2.02 -1.19
C VAL A 48 6.74 3.49 -0.83
N ALA A 49 6.78 4.38 -1.82
CA ALA A 49 6.97 5.81 -1.58
C ALA A 49 5.85 6.40 -0.70
N ARG A 50 4.58 6.01 -0.94
CA ARG A 50 3.45 6.43 -0.12
C ARG A 50 3.51 5.89 1.30
N LEU A 51 3.90 4.62 1.48
CA LEU A 51 4.06 4.02 2.81
C LEU A 51 5.13 4.76 3.62
N ARG A 52 6.26 5.13 3.00
CA ARG A 52 7.31 5.91 3.67
C ARG A 52 6.87 7.32 4.04
N LYS A 53 6.09 7.97 3.19
CA LYS A 53 5.64 9.36 3.40
C LYS A 53 4.45 9.48 4.37
N HIS A 54 3.50 8.55 4.28
CA HIS A 54 2.18 8.67 4.92
C HIS A 54 1.83 7.47 5.83
N GLY A 55 2.73 6.51 6.01
CA GLY A 55 2.42 5.28 6.74
C GLY A 55 1.31 4.46 6.07
N ALA A 56 0.58 3.67 6.86
CA ALA A 56 -0.49 2.80 6.37
C ALA A 56 -1.60 3.56 5.65
N ALA A 57 -1.87 4.82 6.04
CA ALA A 57 -2.85 5.68 5.38
C ALA A 57 -2.54 5.92 3.89
N GLY A 58 -1.25 5.89 3.50
CA GLY A 58 -0.82 6.03 2.11
C GLY A 58 -1.22 4.85 1.20
N LEU A 59 -1.68 3.73 1.77
CA LEU A 59 -2.09 2.53 1.03
C LEU A 59 -3.61 2.39 0.90
N VAL A 60 -4.37 3.25 1.57
CA VAL A 60 -5.83 3.35 1.40
C VAL A 60 -6.12 3.86 -0.02
N SER A 61 -7.13 3.26 -0.67
CA SER A 61 -7.54 3.72 -2.00
C SER A 61 -8.12 5.13 -1.93
N GLY A 62 -7.59 6.06 -2.72
CA GLY A 62 -8.15 7.41 -2.86
C GLY A 62 -9.52 7.48 -3.54
N HIS A 63 -10.00 6.36 -4.11
CA HIS A 63 -11.36 6.22 -4.63
C HIS A 63 -12.36 5.80 -3.55
N ARG A 64 -11.89 5.40 -2.36
CA ARG A 64 -12.77 5.09 -1.24
C ARG A 64 -13.53 6.37 -0.87
N ALA A 65 -14.85 6.25 -0.74
CA ALA A 65 -15.78 7.37 -0.48
C ALA A 65 -15.89 8.43 -1.60
N LYS A 66 -15.37 8.19 -2.81
CA LYS A 66 -15.66 9.02 -3.97
C LYS A 66 -16.74 8.37 -4.82
N PRO A 67 -17.76 9.11 -5.30
CA PRO A 67 -18.63 8.60 -6.34
C PRO A 67 -17.77 8.20 -7.54
N GLY A 68 -18.08 7.07 -8.17
CA GLY A 68 -17.38 6.65 -9.38
C GLY A 68 -17.48 7.73 -10.44
N ASN A 69 -16.39 7.95 -11.19
CA ASN A 69 -16.41 8.89 -12.31
C ASN A 69 -17.57 8.46 -13.25
N LYS A 70 -18.61 9.29 -13.32
CA LYS A 70 -19.73 9.14 -14.24
C LYS A 70 -19.68 10.28 -15.24
#